data_AF-A0A368DD79-F1
#
_entry.id   AF-A0A368DD79-F1
#
_cell.length_a   1.000
_cell.length_b   1.000
_cell.length_c   1.000
_cell.angle_alpha   90.00
_cell.angle_beta   90.00
_cell.angle_gamma   90.00
#
_symmetry.space_group_name_H-M   'P 1'
#
loop_
_entity.id
_entity.type
_entity.pdbx_description
1 polymer ?
#
loop_
_entity_poly.entity_id
_entity_poly.type
_entity_poly.pdbx_seq_one_letter_code
_entity_poly.pdbx_strand_id
1 'polypeptide(L)'
;MSIPLLIISMIGLGTSVFGYLGYDLEEAATFGPQEQQEMGEKLGMAMVENPNEVMTGLISNLSFGIIIAFIVFLIPVIWFYWATCYKRISALFPSSAFKVFIGFIIVETLLDILPIAIGGTSIGVLSFVVGFGIFVYLLSKNSSIGEHEG
;
A
#
# COMPACT_ATOMS: atom_id res chain seq x y z
N MET A 1 -10.31 -6.00 7.18
CA MET A 1 -9.98 -4.59 6.86
C MET A 1 -9.24 -4.45 5.54
N SER A 2 -8.36 -5.38 5.17
CA SER A 2 -7.69 -5.40 3.85
C SER A 2 -8.63 -5.66 2.66
N ILE A 3 -9.65 -6.50 2.83
CA ILE A 3 -10.62 -6.79 1.76
C ILE A 3 -11.42 -5.55 1.32
N PRO A 4 -12.04 -4.76 2.24
CA PRO A 4 -12.65 -3.48 1.86
C PRO A 4 -11.67 -2.51 1.19
N LEU A 5 -10.44 -2.40 1.70
CA LEU A 5 -9.42 -1.54 1.10
C LEU A 5 -9.08 -1.98 -0.33
N LEU A 6 -8.93 -3.29 -0.56
CA LEU A 6 -8.66 -3.86 -1.88
C LEU A 6 -9.80 -3.53 -2.86
N ILE A 7 -11.05 -3.74 -2.44
CA ILE A 7 -12.24 -3.43 -3.26
C ILE A 7 -12.26 -1.94 -3.64
N ILE A 8 -12.02 -1.04 -2.67
CA ILE A 8 -11.98 0.41 -2.93
C ILE A 8 -10.84 0.77 -3.89
N SER A 9 -9.66 0.16 -3.75
CA SER A 9 -8.54 0.37 -4.67
C SER A 9 -8.88 -0.08 -6.09
N MET A 10 -9.53 -1.24 -6.25
CA MET A 10 -9.93 -1.76 -7.55
C MET A 10 -10.99 -0.89 -8.22
N ILE A 11 -11.98 -0.43 -7.44
CA ILE A 11 -13.00 0.51 -7.94
C ILE A 11 -12.33 1.83 -8.34
N GLY A 12 -11.43 2.37 -7.51
CA GLY A 12 -10.68 3.59 -7.79
C GLY A 12 -9.86 3.51 -9.08
N LEU A 13 -9.11 2.41 -9.26
CA LEU A 13 -8.37 2.14 -10.49
C LEU A 13 -9.29 1.97 -11.70
N GLY A 14 -10.42 1.28 -11.55
CA GLY A 14 -11.41 1.15 -12.61
C GLY A 14 -11.95 2.51 -13.04
N THR A 15 -12.43 3.32 -12.09
CA THR A 15 -12.96 4.66 -12.38
C THR A 15 -11.92 5.58 -13.01
N SER A 16 -10.65 5.52 -12.58
CA SER A 16 -9.62 6.39 -13.12
C SER A 16 -9.24 6.01 -14.55
N VAL A 17 -9.10 4.71 -14.83
CA VAL A 17 -8.77 4.21 -16.16
C VAL A 17 -9.90 4.49 -17.15
N PHE A 18 -11.14 4.16 -16.79
CA PHE A 18 -12.28 4.41 -17.68
C PHE A 18 -12.55 5.91 -17.84
N GLY A 19 -12.48 6.68 -16.76
CA GLY A 19 -12.64 8.14 -16.81
C GLY A 19 -11.57 8.83 -17.67
N TYR A 20 -10.32 8.37 -17.61
CA TYR A 20 -9.26 8.85 -18.50
C TYR A 20 -9.58 8.62 -19.98
N LEU A 21 -10.20 7.48 -20.29
CA LEU A 21 -10.59 7.11 -21.66
C LEU A 21 -11.96 7.70 -22.07
N GLY A 22 -12.61 8.46 -21.18
CA GLY A 22 -13.87 9.14 -21.44
C GLY A 22 -15.12 8.29 -21.23
N TYR A 23 -15.02 7.20 -20.48
CA TYR A 23 -16.13 6.28 -20.19
C TYR A 23 -16.47 6.24 -18.71
N ASP A 24 -17.76 6.12 -18.40
CA ASP A 24 -18.21 5.79 -17.05
C ASP A 24 -18.18 4.28 -16.81
N LEU A 25 -18.12 3.87 -15.53
CA LEU A 25 -18.08 2.44 -15.15
C LEU A 25 -19.28 1.64 -15.67
N GLU A 26 -20.45 2.27 -15.75
CA GLU A 26 -21.67 1.62 -16.24
C GLU A 26 -21.59 1.35 -17.75
N GLU A 27 -21.01 2.28 -18.51
CA GLU A 27 -20.77 2.11 -19.94
C GLU A 27 -19.72 1.01 -20.17
N ALA A 28 -18.60 1.08 -19.44
CA ALA A 28 -17.53 0.10 -19.52
C ALA A 28 -17.99 -1.32 -19.15
N ALA A 29 -18.98 -1.47 -18.27
CA ALA A 29 -19.56 -2.76 -17.91
C ALA A 29 -20.34 -3.43 -19.05
N THR A 30 -20.72 -2.68 -20.09
CA THR A 30 -21.42 -3.20 -21.26
C THR A 30 -20.50 -3.59 -22.42
N PHE A 31 -19.20 -3.30 -22.31
CA PHE A 31 -18.25 -3.52 -23.38
C PHE A 31 -18.05 -5.00 -23.70
N GLY A 32 -18.16 -5.33 -24.98
CA GLY A 32 -17.80 -6.62 -25.53
C GLY A 32 -16.29 -6.81 -25.67
N PRO A 33 -15.83 -8.03 -26.04
CA PRO A 33 -14.42 -8.35 -26.14
C PRO A 33 -13.62 -7.45 -27.09
N GLN A 34 -14.24 -6.98 -28.18
CA GLN A 34 -13.59 -6.11 -29.17
C GLN A 34 -13.35 -4.70 -28.63
N GLU A 35 -14.33 -4.12 -27.93
CA GLU A 35 -14.23 -2.79 -27.32
C GLU A 35 -13.23 -2.78 -26.17
N GLN A 36 -13.17 -3.87 -25.39
CA GLN A 36 -12.15 -4.05 -24.35
C GLN A 36 -10.73 -4.10 -24.94
N GLN A 37 -10.55 -4.76 -26.09
CA GLN A 37 -9.26 -4.84 -26.76
C GLN A 37 -8.82 -3.49 -27.33
N GLU A 38 -9.71 -2.78 -28.01
CA GLU A 38 -9.42 -1.44 -28.55
C GLU A 38 -9.07 -0.44 -27.44
N MET A 39 -9.78 -0.50 -26.33
CA MET A 39 -9.51 0.32 -25.15
C MET A 39 -8.13 0.03 -24.55
N GLY A 40 -7.78 -1.26 -24.44
CA GLY A 40 -6.46 -1.68 -23.97
C GLY A 40 -5.33 -1.21 -24.89
N GLU A 41 -5.54 -1.24 -26.21
CA GLU A 41 -4.60 -0.73 -27.20
C GLU A 41 -4.43 0.78 -27.11
N LYS A 42 -5.53 1.54 -27.00
CA LYS A 42 -5.52 2.99 -26.79
C LYS A 42 -4.75 3.40 -25.54
N LEU A 43 -5.04 2.75 -24.41
CA LEU A 43 -4.33 3.01 -23.16
C LEU A 43 -2.85 2.63 -23.25
N GLY A 44 -2.54 1.49 -23.89
CA GLY A 44 -1.16 1.03 -24.10
C GLY A 44 -0.34 2.00 -24.94
N MET A 45 -0.91 2.49 -26.04
CA MET A 45 -0.27 3.49 -26.89
C MET A 45 -0.05 4.81 -26.14
N ALA A 46 -1.07 5.30 -25.41
CA ALA A 46 -0.96 6.53 -24.62
C ALA A 46 0.13 6.42 -23.53
N MET A 47 0.30 5.25 -22.91
CA MET A 47 1.33 5.01 -21.90
C MET A 47 2.75 5.01 -22.50
N VAL A 48 2.91 4.56 -23.74
CA VAL A 48 4.21 4.61 -24.46
C VAL A 48 4.52 6.02 -24.93
N GLU A 49 3.51 6.75 -25.43
CA GLU A 49 3.70 8.09 -25.98
C GLU A 49 3.92 9.14 -24.88
N ASN A 50 3.07 9.17 -23.86
CA ASN A 50 3.08 10.20 -22.82
C ASN A 50 2.69 9.64 -21.44
N PRO A 51 3.56 8.85 -20.77
CA PRO A 51 3.26 8.21 -19.49
C PRO A 51 2.89 9.19 -18.36
N ASN A 52 3.47 10.39 -18.38
CA ASN A 52 3.18 11.43 -17.38
C ASN A 52 1.77 12.01 -17.53
N GLU A 53 1.31 12.17 -18.77
CA GLU A 53 -0.05 12.65 -19.05
C GLU A 53 -1.08 11.62 -18.64
N VAL A 54 -0.84 10.34 -18.98
CA VAL A 54 -1.66 9.22 -18.52
C VAL A 54 -1.75 9.22 -16.99
N MET A 55 -0.60 9.27 -16.29
CA MET A 55 -0.60 9.26 -14.82
C MET A 55 -1.38 10.44 -14.23
N THR A 56 -1.20 11.64 -14.78
CA THR A 56 -1.91 12.84 -14.33
C THR A 56 -3.42 12.71 -14.59
N GLY A 57 -3.80 12.18 -15.76
CA GLY A 57 -5.19 11.91 -16.12
C GLY A 57 -5.84 10.86 -15.24
N LEU A 58 -5.14 9.79 -14.87
CA LEU A 58 -5.64 8.79 -13.93
C LEU A 58 -5.88 9.40 -12.54
N ILE A 59 -4.96 10.23 -12.07
CA ILE A 59 -5.09 10.89 -10.76
C ILE A 59 -6.24 11.92 -10.77
N SER A 60 -6.41 12.68 -11.85
CA SER A 60 -7.47 13.69 -11.95
C SER A 60 -8.87 13.09 -12.07
N ASN A 61 -8.99 11.87 -12.61
CA ASN A 61 -10.26 11.14 -12.71
C ASN A 61 -10.62 10.36 -11.44
N LEU A 62 -9.80 10.41 -10.38
CA LEU A 62 -10.13 9.77 -9.11
C LEU A 62 -11.21 10.58 -8.37
N SER A 63 -12.35 9.94 -8.10
CA SER A 63 -13.43 10.57 -7.34
C SER A 63 -13.00 10.87 -5.90
N PHE A 64 -13.34 12.07 -5.42
CA PHE A 64 -13.10 12.47 -4.04
C PHE A 64 -13.72 11.51 -3.01
N GLY A 65 -14.88 10.93 -3.35
CA GLY A 65 -15.54 9.92 -2.49
C GLY A 65 -14.69 8.65 -2.34
N ILE A 66 -14.00 8.23 -3.40
CA ILE A 66 -13.09 7.06 -3.37
C ILE A 66 -11.84 7.39 -2.54
N ILE A 67 -11.30 8.61 -2.66
CA ILE A 67 -10.17 9.05 -1.85
C ILE A 67 -10.52 9.02 -0.35
N ILE A 68 -11.68 9.56 0.04
CA ILE A 68 -12.14 9.52 1.43
C ILE A 68 -12.32 8.07 1.90
N ALA A 69 -12.99 7.25 1.10
CA ALA A 69 -13.21 5.84 1.44
C ALA A 69 -11.87 5.12 1.65
N PHE A 70 -10.91 5.32 0.74
CA PHE A 70 -9.57 4.76 0.85
C PHE A 70 -8.90 5.16 2.17
N ILE A 71 -8.93 6.45 2.53
CA ILE A 71 -8.33 6.96 3.78
C ILE A 71 -9.00 6.32 5.01
N VAL A 72 -10.34 6.28 5.05
CA VAL A 72 -11.09 5.72 6.19
C VAL A 72 -10.75 4.24 6.41
N PHE A 73 -10.58 3.47 5.34
CA PHE A 73 -10.22 2.05 5.43
C PHE A 73 -8.71 1.80 5.58
N LEU A 74 -7.86 2.77 5.25
CA LEU A 74 -6.41 2.70 5.46
C LEU A 74 -6.06 2.88 6.95
N ILE A 75 -6.72 3.79 7.67
CA ILE A 75 -6.49 4.05 9.10
C ILE A 75 -6.48 2.76 9.95
N PRO A 76 -7.52 1.90 9.91
CA PRO A 76 -7.50 0.67 10.71
C PRO A 76 -6.40 -0.28 10.26
N VAL A 77 -6.05 -0.34 8.97
CA VAL A 77 -4.97 -1.21 8.47
C VAL A 77 -3.62 -0.81 9.08
N ILE A 78 -3.31 0.50 9.04
CA ILE A 78 -2.09 1.05 9.65
C ILE A 78 -2.10 0.79 11.16
N TRP A 79 -3.23 1.04 11.83
CA TRP A 79 -3.38 0.78 13.27
C TRP A 79 -3.12 -0.69 13.64
N PHE A 80 -3.71 -1.62 12.90
CA PHE A 80 -3.53 -3.05 13.13
C PHE A 80 -2.08 -3.51 12.91
N TYR A 81 -1.38 -2.94 11.93
CA TYR A 81 0.05 -3.19 11.72
C TYR A 81 0.85 -2.82 12.97
N TRP A 82 0.73 -1.57 13.43
CA TRP A 82 1.47 -1.09 14.60
C TRP A 82 1.11 -1.84 15.89
N ALA A 83 -0.17 -2.13 16.11
CA ALA A 83 -0.63 -2.90 17.27
C ALA A 83 -0.03 -4.32 17.27
N THR A 84 0.06 -4.96 16.10
CA THR A 84 0.65 -6.30 15.96
C THR A 84 2.15 -6.28 16.23
N CYS A 85 2.87 -5.30 15.68
CA CYS A 85 4.30 -5.10 15.94
C CYS A 85 4.55 -4.85 17.43
N TYR A 86 3.77 -3.98 18.08
CA TYR A 86 3.88 -3.74 19.51
C TYR A 86 3.64 -4.99 20.34
N LYS A 87 2.61 -5.79 20.01
CA LYS A 87 2.32 -7.05 20.71
C LYS A 87 3.49 -8.04 20.60
N ARG A 88 4.08 -8.17 19.41
CA ARG A 88 5.24 -9.05 19.18
C ARG A 88 6.48 -8.57 19.93
N ILE A 89 6.79 -7.28 19.85
CA ILE A 89 7.92 -6.69 20.59
C ILE A 89 7.72 -6.86 22.10
N SER A 90 6.51 -6.66 22.60
CA SER A 90 6.19 -6.86 24.02
C SER A 90 6.37 -8.30 24.47
N ALA A 91 6.11 -9.28 23.60
CA ALA A 91 6.35 -10.69 23.88
C ALA A 91 7.84 -11.08 23.85
N LEU A 92 8.61 -10.47 22.95
CA LEU A 92 10.04 -10.75 22.80
C LEU A 92 10.90 -10.03 23.85
N PHE A 93 10.49 -8.83 24.26
CA PHE A 93 11.24 -7.93 25.14
C PHE A 93 10.35 -7.37 26.27
N PRO A 94 9.78 -8.21 27.16
CA PRO A 94 8.76 -7.77 28.12
C PRO A 94 9.23 -6.68 29.08
N SER A 95 10.51 -6.68 29.48
CA SER A 95 11.08 -5.69 30.41
C SER A 95 11.39 -4.33 29.77
N SER A 96 11.48 -4.25 28.44
CA SER A 96 11.89 -3.06 27.70
C SER A 96 10.99 -2.75 26.50
N ALA A 97 9.81 -3.37 26.45
CA ALA A 97 8.88 -3.40 25.31
C ALA A 97 8.65 -2.03 24.68
N PHE A 98 8.30 -1.05 25.51
CA PHE A 98 8.04 0.31 25.05
C PHE A 98 9.28 0.97 24.42
N LYS A 99 10.47 0.82 25.04
CA LYS A 99 11.72 1.38 24.50
C LYS A 99 12.11 0.75 23.18
N VAL A 100 11.96 -0.58 23.07
CA VAL A 100 12.23 -1.31 21.82
C VAL A 100 11.24 -0.92 20.72
N PHE A 101 9.96 -0.74 21.06
CA PHE A 101 8.94 -0.32 20.10
C PHE A 101 9.20 1.10 19.56
N ILE A 102 9.58 2.05 20.42
CA ILE A 102 9.99 3.40 19.97
C ILE A 102 11.22 3.30 19.07
N GLY A 103 12.22 2.49 19.44
CA GLY A 103 13.39 2.24 18.59
C GLY A 103 13.01 1.68 17.22
N PHE A 104 12.07 0.73 17.18
CA PHE A 104 11.54 0.16 15.94
C PHE A 104 10.86 1.23 15.08
N ILE A 105 10.00 2.09 15.65
CA ILE A 105 9.37 3.21 14.92
C ILE A 105 10.44 4.14 14.32
N ILE A 106 11.47 4.48 15.09
CA ILE A 106 12.55 5.36 14.61
C ILE A 106 13.27 4.71 13.44
N VAL A 107 13.63 3.42 13.54
CA VAL A 107 14.32 2.70 12.45
C VAL A 107 13.46 2.64 11.20
N GLU A 108 12.18 2.25 11.31
CA GLU A 108 11.25 2.21 10.17
C GLU A 108 11.14 3.59 9.51
N THR A 109 10.95 4.65 10.31
CA THR A 109 10.86 6.02 9.80
C THR A 109 12.14 6.46 9.08
N LEU A 110 13.31 6.10 9.60
CA LEU A 110 14.58 6.40 8.96
C LEU A 110 14.73 5.65 7.63
N LEU A 111 14.35 4.38 7.58
CA LEU A 111 14.38 3.58 6.36
C LEU A 111 13.44 4.15 5.29
N ASP A 112 12.30 4.71 5.66
CA ASP A 112 11.34 5.35 4.75
C ASP A 112 11.83 6.72 4.23
N ILE A 113 12.51 7.50 5.08
CA ILE A 113 13.03 8.83 4.70
C ILE A 113 14.30 8.70 3.84
N LEU A 114 15.12 7.67 4.06
CA LEU A 114 16.43 7.52 3.43
C LEU A 114 16.39 7.54 1.87
N PRO A 115 15.47 6.82 1.20
CA PRO A 115 15.34 6.87 -0.26
C PRO A 115 14.89 8.24 -0.77
N ILE A 116 14.10 8.99 0.02
CA ILE A 116 13.63 10.34 -0.33
C ILE A 116 14.80 11.33 -0.21
N ALA A 117 15.60 11.21 0.84
CA ALA A 117 16.69 12.14 1.14
C ALA A 117 17.90 11.97 0.21
N ILE A 118 18.28 10.73 -0.08
CA ILE A 118 19.48 10.43 -0.89
C ILE A 118 19.13 10.20 -2.36
N GLY A 119 17.91 9.74 -2.65
CA GLY A 119 17.50 9.35 -3.99
C GLY A 119 18.13 8.03 -4.45
N GLY A 120 17.59 7.49 -5.55
CA GLY A 120 18.13 6.29 -6.19
C GLY A 120 17.39 5.01 -5.82
N THR A 121 17.00 4.26 -6.86
CA THR A 121 16.21 3.03 -6.76
C THR A 121 16.88 1.97 -5.89
N SER A 122 18.21 1.85 -5.93
CA SER A 122 18.96 0.88 -5.14
C SER A 122 18.85 1.12 -3.63
N ILE A 123 18.81 2.39 -3.19
CA ILE A 123 18.65 2.75 -1.78
C ILE A 123 17.22 2.45 -1.34
N GLY A 124 16.22 2.74 -2.18
CA GLY A 124 14.83 2.35 -1.95
C GLY A 124 14.66 0.85 -1.74
N VAL A 125 15.23 0.04 -2.63
CA VAL A 125 15.18 -1.43 -2.53
C VAL A 125 15.88 -1.91 -1.26
N LEU A 126 17.05 -1.36 -0.92
CA LEU A 126 17.77 -1.73 0.29
C LEU A 126 16.98 -1.39 1.55
N SER A 127 16.42 -0.17 1.65
CA SER A 127 15.56 0.23 2.75
C SER A 127 14.38 -0.72 2.93
N PHE A 128 13.70 -1.05 1.83
CA PHE A 128 12.57 -1.98 1.84
C PHE A 128 12.99 -3.38 2.33
N VAL A 129 14.09 -3.92 1.81
CA VAL A 129 14.58 -5.26 2.18
C VAL A 129 14.95 -5.32 3.66
N VAL A 130 15.59 -4.27 4.18
CA VAL A 130 15.97 -4.19 5.59
C VAL A 130 14.74 -4.10 6.49
N GLY A 131 13.81 -3.18 6.22
CA GLY A 131 12.57 -3.02 7.00
C GLY A 131 11.72 -4.29 6.99
N PHE A 132 11.54 -4.89 5.80
CA PHE A 132 10.85 -6.16 5.65
C PHE A 132 11.56 -7.30 6.40
N GLY A 133 12.89 -7.34 6.37
CA GLY A 133 13.68 -8.31 7.13
C GLY A 133 13.46 -8.20 8.65
N ILE A 134 13.40 -6.98 9.19
CA ILE A 134 13.09 -6.73 10.60
C ILE A 134 11.68 -7.22 10.94
N PHE A 135 10.70 -6.91 10.07
CA PHE A 135 9.34 -7.38 10.25
C PHE A 135 9.24 -8.91 10.26
N VAL A 136 9.87 -9.59 9.31
CA VAL A 136 9.93 -11.07 9.24
C VAL A 136 10.62 -11.64 10.49
N TYR A 137 11.68 -11.01 10.97
CA TYR A 137 12.36 -11.42 12.20
C TYR A 137 11.43 -11.35 13.42
N LEU A 138 10.68 -10.25 13.57
CA LEU A 138 9.70 -10.09 14.67
C LEU A 138 8.58 -11.13 14.62
N LEU A 139 8.20 -11.60 13.43
CA LEU A 139 7.22 -12.67 13.26
C LEU A 139 7.79 -14.07 13.52
N SER A 140 9.05 -14.29 13.16
CA SER A 140 9.68 -15.62 13.19
C SER A 140 10.25 -15.99 14.56
N LYS A 141 10.57 -15.00 15.40
CA LYS A 141 11.10 -15.28 16.75
C LYS A 141 10.00 -15.73 17.71
N ASN A 142 10.23 -16.87 18.35
CA ASN A 142 9.41 -17.32 19.46
C ASN A 142 9.58 -16.38 20.67
N SER A 143 8.46 -16.15 21.34
CA SER A 143 8.38 -15.41 22.60
C SER A 143 9.21 -16.10 23.68
N SER A 144 9.87 -15.31 24.54
CA SER A 144 10.56 -15.78 25.75
C SER A 144 9.62 -15.96 26.94
N ILE A 145 8.38 -15.48 26.82
CA ILE A 145 7.31 -15.74 27.77
C ILE A 145 6.93 -17.21 27.62
N GLY A 146 7.17 -18.01 28.66
CA GLY A 146 6.73 -19.41 28.73
C GLY A 146 5.22 -19.52 28.55
N GLU A 147 4.74 -20.70 28.13
CA GLU A 147 3.30 -20.98 28.03
C GLU A 147 2.61 -20.57 29.33
N HIS A 148 1.94 -19.41 29.30
CA HIS A 148 0.96 -19.10 30.32
C HIS A 148 -0.31 -19.80 29.86
N GLU A 149 -0.67 -20.87 30.57
CA GLU A 149 -1.98 -21.51 30.48
C GLU A 149 -3.07 -20.41 30.53
N GLY A 150 -3.81 -20.29 29.42
CA GLY A 150 -4.89 -19.32 29.23
C GLY A 150 -5.64 -19.62 27.94
#